data_AF-A0A956LCV5-F1
#
_entry.id   AF-A0A956LCV5-F1
#
_cell.length_a   1.000
_cell.length_b   1.000
_cell.length_c   1.000
_cell.angle_alpha   90.00
_cell.angle_beta   90.00
_cell.angle_gamma   90.00
#
_symmetry.space_group_name_H-M   'P 1'
#
loop_
_entity.id
_entity.type
_entity.pdbx_description
1 polymer ?
#
loop_
_entity_poly.entity_id
_entity_poly.type
_entity_poly.pdbx_seq_one_letter_code
_entity_poly.pdbx_strand_id
1 'polypeptide(L)' 'LTTRGRGEAARPSRLPPRARERTGDLFEHFGVRPEPRAAATPSAPPRATRATACRGCGWVRALVDTTCPMCGLHEAPE' A
#
# COMPACT_ATOMS: atom_id res chain seq x y z
N LEU A 1 51.68 -1.39 -43.86
CA LEU A 1 51.10 -0.92 -42.59
C LEU A 1 50.32 0.37 -42.85
N THR A 2 49.06 0.42 -42.38
CA THR A 2 48.23 1.59 -41.95
C THR A 2 47.92 2.70 -42.99
N THR A 3 46.79 2.71 -43.70
CA THR A 3 45.38 3.12 -43.38
C THR A 3 45.07 4.63 -43.32
N ARG A 4 44.44 5.11 -44.42
CA ARG A 4 43.28 6.03 -44.54
C ARG A 4 43.11 7.15 -43.49
N GLY A 5 43.38 8.38 -43.90
CA GLY A 5 42.80 9.60 -43.33
C GLY A 5 41.65 10.11 -44.19
N ARG A 6 40.42 9.67 -43.92
CA ARG A 6 39.19 10.27 -44.49
C ARG A 6 38.66 11.23 -43.44
N GLY A 7 38.85 12.53 -43.66
CA GLY A 7 38.28 13.59 -42.83
C GLY A 7 36.77 13.60 -42.97
N GLU A 8 36.10 12.87 -42.09
CA GLU A 8 34.64 12.89 -41.96
C GLU A 8 34.27 14.10 -41.10
N ALA A 9 33.64 15.09 -41.73
CA ALA A 9 33.15 16.28 -41.06
C ALA A 9 32.27 15.86 -39.88
N ALA A 10 32.75 16.15 -38.66
CA ALA A 10 31.99 15.97 -37.44
C ALA A 10 30.76 16.88 -37.50
N ARG A 11 29.64 16.33 -37.97
CA ARG A 11 28.34 16.97 -37.96
C ARG A 11 27.96 17.09 -36.48
N PRO A 12 27.86 18.29 -35.89
CA PRO A 12 27.44 18.40 -34.50
C PRO A 12 26.00 17.89 -34.44
N SER A 13 25.80 16.77 -33.75
CA SER A 13 24.47 16.29 -33.37
C SER A 13 23.79 17.39 -32.57
N ARG A 14 23.00 18.23 -33.25
CA ARG A 14 22.03 19.14 -32.62
C ARG A 14 20.89 18.28 -32.10
N LEU A 15 21.15 17.51 -31.04
CA LEU A 15 20.06 17.07 -30.18
C LEU A 15 19.48 18.34 -29.56
N PRO A 16 18.17 18.59 -29.68
CA PRO A 16 17.54 19.70 -28.98
C PRO A 16 17.86 19.55 -27.48
N PRO A 17 18.04 20.66 -26.74
CA PRO A 17 18.18 20.57 -25.29
C PRO A 17 16.98 19.76 -24.81
N ARG A 18 17.22 18.58 -24.22
CA ARG A 18 16.16 17.80 -23.61
C ARG A 18 15.43 18.79 -22.72
N ALA A 19 14.16 19.06 -23.03
CA ALA A 19 13.30 19.82 -22.17
C ALA A 19 13.57 19.26 -20.78
N ARG A 20 14.06 20.10 -19.86
CA ARG A 20 14.12 19.75 -18.45
C ARG A 20 12.69 19.34 -18.13
N GLU A 21 12.43 18.03 -18.17
CA GLU A 21 11.22 17.44 -17.67
C GLU A 21 11.20 17.92 -16.23
N ARG A 22 10.39 18.93 -15.98
CA ARG A 22 10.01 19.30 -14.64
C ARG A 22 9.18 18.11 -14.19
N THR A 23 9.82 17.07 -13.69
CA THR A 23 9.18 16.13 -12.78
C THR A 23 8.82 16.97 -11.57
N GLY A 24 7.68 17.66 -11.67
CA GLY A 24 7.09 18.37 -10.57
C GLY A 24 6.93 17.37 -9.43
N ASP A 25 7.28 17.80 -8.24
CA ASP A 25 7.08 16.99 -7.05
C ASP A 25 5.60 16.58 -6.99
N LEU A 26 5.33 15.27 -6.88
CA LEU A 26 3.96 14.76 -6.90
C LEU A 26 3.15 15.30 -5.70
N PHE A 27 3.80 15.54 -4.56
CA PHE A 27 3.16 16.13 -3.40
C PHE A 27 2.78 17.59 -3.68
N GLU A 28 3.63 18.37 -4.36
CA GLU A 28 3.26 19.70 -4.84
C GLU A 28 2.09 19.65 -5.84
N HIS A 29 2.14 18.71 -6.79
CA HIS A 29 1.09 18.54 -7.80
C HIS A 29 -0.28 18.24 -7.19
N PHE A 30 -0.32 17.39 -6.15
CA PHE A 30 -1.55 17.03 -5.44
C PHE A 30 -1.83 17.90 -4.21
N GLY A 31 -1.05 18.96 -3.97
CA GLY A 31 -1.22 19.87 -2.82
C GLY A 31 -1.05 19.20 -1.45
N VAL A 32 -0.34 18.07 -1.39
CA VAL A 32 -0.10 17.33 -0.15
C VAL A 32 0.99 18.04 0.65
N ARG A 33 0.62 18.64 1.77
CA ARG A 33 1.58 19.18 2.73
C ARG A 33 1.95 18.08 3.72
N PRO A 34 3.25 17.77 3.92
CA PRO A 34 3.64 16.86 4.98
C PRO A 34 3.35 17.54 6.32
N GLU A 35 2.30 17.08 7.00
CA GLU A 35 2.09 17.43 8.40
C GLU A 35 3.23 16.83 9.24
N PRO A 36 3.78 17.58 10.21
CA PRO A 36 4.71 17.02 11.17
C PRO A 36 4.01 15.88 11.89
N ARG A 37 4.49 14.65 11.67
CA ARG A 37 3.93 13.44 12.28
C ARG A 37 4.02 13.57 13.79
N ALA A 38 2.91 13.86 14.44
CA ALA A 38 2.81 13.76 15.88
C ALA A 38 3.21 12.35 16.32
N ALA A 39 4.00 12.24 17.39
CA ALA A 39 4.37 10.96 17.95
C ALA A 39 3.10 10.20 18.33
N ALA A 40 2.80 9.12 17.62
CA ALA A 40 1.65 8.29 17.93
C ALA A 40 1.88 7.63 19.30
N THR A 41 0.95 7.84 20.23
CA THR A 41 0.93 7.10 21.48
C THR A 41 0.62 5.65 21.16
N PRO A 42 1.37 4.66 21.68
CA PRO A 42 1.04 3.26 21.44
C PRO A 42 -0.37 2.98 21.96
N SER A 43 -1.24 2.50 21.07
CA SER A 43 -2.59 2.11 21.44
C SER A 43 -2.55 0.93 22.40
N ALA A 44 -3.39 0.95 23.42
CA ALA A 44 -3.53 -0.18 24.33
C ALA A 44 -3.93 -1.45 23.55
N PRO A 45 -3.44 -2.64 23.95
CA PRO A 45 -3.82 -3.88 23.30
C PRO A 45 -5.34 -4.10 23.47
N PRO A 46 -6.03 -4.63 22.45
CA PRO A 46 -7.45 -4.97 22.57
C PRO A 46 -7.65 -6.03 23.66
N ARG A 47 -8.76 -5.96 24.38
CA ARG A 47 -9.09 -6.96 25.39
C ARG A 47 -9.34 -8.32 24.72
N ALA A 48 -8.81 -9.39 25.31
CA ALA A 48 -9.10 -10.74 24.87
C ALA A 48 -10.61 -11.01 24.99
N THR A 49 -11.22 -11.50 23.91
CA THR A 49 -12.63 -11.87 23.86
C THR A 49 -12.75 -13.39 23.93
N ARG A 50 -13.72 -13.91 24.69
CA ARG A 50 -13.96 -15.36 24.77
C ARG A 50 -14.46 -15.87 23.42
N ALA A 51 -13.89 -16.98 22.97
CA ALA A 51 -14.37 -17.71 21.80
C ALA A 51 -15.16 -18.95 22.25
N THR A 52 -16.25 -19.23 21.56
CA THR A 52 -17.09 -20.42 21.75
C THR A 52 -17.24 -21.15 20.42
N ALA A 53 -17.28 -22.47 20.48
CA ALA A 53 -17.56 -23.30 19.30
C ALA A 53 -19.09 -23.42 19.13
N CYS A 54 -19.57 -23.29 17.89
CA CYS A 54 -20.96 -23.58 17.56
C CYS A 54 -21.25 -25.08 17.77
N ARG A 55 -22.35 -25.39 18.47
CA ARG A 55 -22.76 -26.78 18.77
C ARG A 55 -23.20 -27.56 17.52
N GLY A 56 -23.62 -26.86 16.45
CA GLY A 56 -24.09 -27.48 15.22
C GLY A 56 -22.97 -27.90 14.25
N CYS A 57 -21.97 -27.03 14.04
CA CYS A 57 -20.94 -27.25 13.01
C CYS A 57 -19.49 -27.18 13.54
N GLY A 58 -19.28 -26.87 14.82
CA GLY A 58 -17.95 -26.76 15.42
C GLY A 58 -17.17 -25.49 15.07
N TRP A 59 -17.73 -24.58 14.26
CA TRP A 59 -17.08 -23.32 13.92
C TRP A 59 -16.83 -22.46 15.17
N VAL A 60 -15.60 -21.98 15.34
CA VAL A 60 -15.20 -21.14 16.48
C VAL A 60 -15.53 -19.68 16.21
N ARG A 61 -16.34 -19.06 17.08
CA ARG A 61 -16.71 -17.64 17.02
C ARG A 61 -16.30 -16.90 18.29
N ALA A 62 -15.83 -15.67 18.14
CA ALA A 62 -15.56 -14.75 19.25
C ALA A 62 -16.68 -13.71 19.46
N LEU A 63 -17.77 -13.82 18.69
CA LEU A 63 -18.88 -12.89 18.70
C LEU A 63 -20.03 -13.46 19.54
N VAL A 64 -20.71 -12.59 20.29
CA VAL A 64 -21.94 -12.91 21.05
C VAL A 64 -23.14 -12.83 20.11
N ASP A 65 -23.07 -13.52 18.98
CA ASP A 65 -24.21 -13.63 18.06
C ASP A 65 -24.99 -14.89 18.40
N THR A 66 -26.32 -14.77 18.43
CA THR A 66 -27.20 -15.92 18.61
C THR A 66 -27.22 -16.79 17.36
N THR A 67 -26.81 -16.30 16.19
CA THR A 67 -26.84 -17.07 14.94
C THR A 67 -25.43 -17.48 14.52
N CYS A 68 -25.22 -18.74 14.17
CA CYS A 68 -23.96 -19.17 13.59
C CYS A 68 -23.88 -18.72 12.11
N PRO A 69 -22.85 -17.94 11.71
CA PRO A 69 -22.72 -17.49 10.31
C PRO A 69 -22.36 -18.61 9.35
N MET A 70 -21.87 -19.76 9.85
CA MET A 70 -21.49 -20.89 9.01
C MET A 70 -22.62 -21.86 8.72
N CYS A 71 -23.47 -22.16 9.71
CA CYS A 71 -24.55 -23.15 9.54
C CYS A 71 -25.96 -22.60 9.80
N GLY A 72 -26.10 -21.33 10.20
CA GLY A 72 -27.39 -20.71 10.48
C GLY A 72 -28.07 -21.17 11.78
N LEU A 73 -27.41 -22.01 12.59
CA LEU A 73 -27.97 -22.46 13.87
C LEU A 73 -28.15 -21.28 14.83
N HIS A 74 -29.35 -21.11 15.36
CA HIS A 74 -29.63 -20.19 16.45
C HIS A 74 -29.35 -20.87 17.81
N GLU A 75 -28.52 -20.23 18.63
CA GLU A 75 -28.13 -20.65 19.97
C GLU A 75 -28.55 -19.57 20.97
N ALA A 76 -29.15 -19.97 22.09
CA ALA A 76 -29.51 -19.03 23.15
C ALA A 76 -28.24 -18.40 23.75
N PRO A 77 -28.24 -17.09 24.07
CA PRO A 77 -27.14 -16.49 24.80
C PRO A 77 -27.08 -17.11 26.21
N GLU A 78 -25.91 -17.60 26.61
CA GLU A 78 -25.64 -18.15 27.95
C GLU A 78 -25.48 -17.06 29.02
#